data_AF-A0A5M5BZC5-F1
#
_entry.id   AF-A0A5M5BZC5-F1
#
_cell.length_a   1.000
_cell.length_b   1.000
_cell.length_c   1.000
_cell.angle_alpha   90.00
_cell.angle_beta   90.00
_cell.angle_gamma   90.00
#
_symmetry.space_group_name_H-M   'P 1'
#
loop_
_entity.id
_entity.type
_entity.pdbx_description
1 polymer ?
#
loop_
_entity_poly.entity_id
_entity_poly.type
_entity_poly.pdbx_seq_one_letter_code
_entity_poly.pdbx_strand_id
1 'polypeptide(L)'
;VDDPDHPVAVVKDSIVDGTAVVCPWVEDTNYKVEIAALGNEKLNNTASVSATEISWSTLVAATLVPNGTDLTTYFAEHPVTTGKDTEVAFELEAGGTYYISGDLNFGVNNVQLRGNKTRGNANVKFTAPASIITCGGGLALKFINFDCDVVTDGAFLKFGDVPEEILDTKRTDHGKVTNPMVIQSCNIKAVRKYLVHINGKKYGIQNFAIRNCVIDCYQAADLINFNSSSSIVKDFEISNSTIYSHNQNGSRFLRYGGGQTTSYDGWSRGSMTFISNTFYNLSYSGQSFNGNGWSQTHNEVISKNNLFIDSFSGNFNRRIRMQGTKVAATFENNCYWYNGALPLDETSNRADGDKSNSAYGVDPGFADAANGDFTPSAPEVFAHGSGDPRWLN
;
A
#
# COMPACT_ATOMS: atom_id res chain seq x y z
N VAL A 1 1.92 22.78 4.66
CA VAL A 1 3.21 22.10 4.40
C VAL A 1 3.27 20.87 5.27
N ASP A 2 3.71 19.74 4.73
CA ASP A 2 3.74 18.47 5.49
C ASP A 2 4.86 18.41 6.54
N ASP A 3 6.06 18.88 6.18
CA ASP A 3 7.16 19.13 7.09
C ASP A 3 7.48 20.64 7.05
N PRO A 4 6.99 21.42 8.03
CA PRO A 4 7.30 22.85 8.11
C PRO A 4 8.78 23.16 8.39
N ASP A 5 9.52 22.23 9.00
CA ASP A 5 10.93 22.42 9.36
C ASP A 5 11.84 22.14 8.16
N HIS A 6 11.42 21.26 7.25
CA HIS A 6 12.11 20.97 5.97
C HIS A 6 11.16 21.05 4.76
N PRO A 7 10.68 22.26 4.40
CA PRO A 7 9.74 22.43 3.31
C PRO A 7 10.38 22.08 1.95
N VAL A 8 9.71 21.23 1.17
CA VAL A 8 10.10 20.96 -0.22
C VAL A 8 9.44 21.99 -1.14
N ALA A 9 10.24 22.82 -1.81
CA ALA A 9 9.73 23.82 -2.73
C ALA A 9 9.24 23.18 -4.04
N VAL A 10 7.97 23.40 -4.38
CA VAL A 10 7.37 23.00 -5.67
C VAL A 10 7.72 24.01 -6.77
N VAL A 11 7.61 25.29 -6.44
CA VAL A 11 8.03 26.42 -7.26
C VAL A 11 8.82 27.35 -6.34
N LYS A 12 9.97 27.83 -6.80
CA LYS A 12 10.85 28.71 -6.03
C LYS A 12 11.24 29.92 -6.87
N ASP A 13 11.28 31.09 -6.24
CA ASP A 13 11.83 32.35 -6.78
C ASP A 13 11.39 32.67 -8.22
N SER A 14 10.12 32.41 -8.54
CA SER A 14 9.58 32.55 -9.91
C SER A 14 8.74 33.81 -10.05
N ILE A 15 9.00 34.58 -11.11
CA ILE A 15 8.21 35.77 -11.46
C ILE A 15 6.98 35.33 -12.25
N VAL A 16 5.80 35.68 -11.76
CA VAL A 16 4.54 35.45 -12.46
C VAL A 16 4.05 36.79 -12.99
N ASP A 17 3.99 36.92 -14.33
CA ASP A 17 3.35 38.04 -15.01
C ASP A 17 1.93 37.62 -15.42
N GLY A 18 0.93 37.99 -14.62
CA GLY A 18 -0.46 37.59 -14.81
C GLY A 18 -1.22 37.37 -13.50
N THR A 19 -2.42 36.79 -13.59
CA THR A 19 -3.32 36.56 -12.45
C THR A 19 -3.43 35.10 -12.02
N ALA A 20 -2.68 34.20 -12.64
CA ALA A 20 -2.70 32.77 -12.36
C ALA A 20 -1.34 32.11 -12.61
N VAL A 21 -1.06 31.03 -11.88
CA VAL A 21 0.10 30.15 -12.06
C VAL A 21 -0.35 28.70 -12.00
N VAL A 22 0.28 27.83 -12.78
CA VAL A 22 0.04 26.38 -12.77
C VAL A 22 1.26 25.71 -12.17
N CYS A 23 1.05 24.91 -11.13
CA CYS A 23 2.10 24.18 -10.45
C CYS A 23 1.78 22.68 -10.46
N PRO A 24 2.79 21.80 -10.57
CA PRO A 24 2.57 20.39 -10.30
C PRO A 24 2.15 20.22 -8.83
N TRP A 25 1.30 19.23 -8.56
CA TRP A 25 0.93 18.84 -7.22
C TRP A 25 0.95 17.32 -7.11
N VAL A 26 1.13 16.86 -5.89
CA VAL A 26 1.05 15.45 -5.47
C VAL A 26 -0.06 15.27 -4.46
N GLU A 27 -0.71 14.11 -4.51
CA GLU A 27 -1.86 13.76 -3.66
C GLU A 27 -1.54 13.74 -2.16
N ASP A 28 -2.60 13.83 -1.35
CA ASP A 28 -2.57 13.79 0.11
C ASP A 28 -1.58 14.77 0.77
N THR A 29 -1.27 15.91 0.16
CA THR A 29 -0.18 16.81 0.57
C THR A 29 -0.71 18.18 0.99
N ASN A 30 -0.16 18.72 2.08
CA ASN A 30 -0.42 20.07 2.55
C ASN A 30 0.57 21.06 1.94
N TYR A 31 0.08 22.15 1.38
CA TYR A 31 0.87 23.19 0.71
C TYR A 31 0.77 24.54 1.43
N LYS A 32 1.79 25.37 1.21
CA LYS A 32 1.76 26.81 1.51
C LYS A 32 2.16 27.54 0.23
N VAL A 33 1.43 28.58 -0.11
CA VAL A 33 1.70 29.48 -1.23
C VAL A 33 2.04 30.84 -0.66
N GLU A 34 3.15 31.41 -1.14
CA GLU A 34 3.65 32.73 -0.72
C GLU A 34 3.80 33.59 -1.96
N ILE A 35 3.09 34.72 -2.05
CA ILE A 35 3.11 35.61 -3.21
C ILE A 35 3.44 37.03 -2.75
N ALA A 36 4.46 37.63 -3.36
CA ALA A 36 4.88 39.01 -3.12
C ALA A 36 4.81 39.82 -4.43
N ALA A 37 4.38 41.09 -4.33
CA ALA A 37 4.41 42.00 -5.46
C ALA A 37 5.84 42.54 -5.65
N LEU A 38 6.39 42.37 -6.85
CA LEU A 38 7.69 42.94 -7.19
C LEU A 38 7.59 44.45 -7.43
N GLY A 39 8.56 45.18 -6.89
CA GLY A 39 8.70 46.62 -7.15
C GLY A 39 9.20 46.87 -8.57
N ASN A 40 8.90 48.05 -9.10
CA ASN A 40 9.42 48.53 -10.37
C ASN A 40 9.76 50.02 -10.27
N GLU A 41 11.05 50.32 -10.05
CA GLU A 41 11.55 51.69 -9.88
C GLU A 41 11.27 52.58 -11.09
N LYS A 42 11.33 52.03 -12.32
CA LYS A 42 11.07 52.78 -13.56
C LYS A 42 9.61 53.24 -13.67
N LEU A 43 8.70 52.52 -13.02
CA LEU A 43 7.28 52.85 -12.96
C LEU A 43 6.88 53.46 -11.61
N ASN A 44 7.86 53.79 -10.74
CA ASN A 44 7.64 54.33 -9.40
C ASN A 44 6.74 53.46 -8.50
N ASN A 45 6.83 52.13 -8.65
CA ASN A 45 6.10 51.15 -7.84
C ASN A 45 7.03 50.49 -6.83
N THR A 46 6.62 50.46 -5.56
CA THR A 46 7.37 49.80 -4.47
C THR A 46 6.99 48.31 -4.37
N ALA A 47 7.95 47.46 -4.03
CA ALA A 47 7.68 46.06 -3.73
C ALA A 47 6.79 45.92 -2.49
N SER A 48 6.05 44.80 -2.38
CA SER A 48 5.32 44.48 -1.16
C SER A 48 6.29 44.28 0.02
N VAL A 49 5.91 44.78 1.20
CA VAL A 49 6.73 44.65 2.43
C VAL A 49 6.81 43.20 2.92
N SER A 50 5.78 42.39 2.63
CA SER A 50 5.73 40.97 2.96
C SER A 50 4.93 40.22 1.90
N ALA A 51 5.11 38.90 1.84
CA ALA A 51 4.31 38.03 1.00
C ALA A 51 2.92 37.81 1.63
N THR A 52 1.91 37.65 0.77
CA THR A 52 0.62 37.07 1.16
C THR A 52 0.79 35.56 1.24
N GLU A 53 0.39 34.97 2.36
CA GLU A 53 0.46 33.53 2.59
C GLU A 53 -0.91 32.87 2.54
N ILE A 54 -1.02 31.74 1.83
CA ILE A 54 -2.23 30.91 1.79
C ILE A 54 -1.82 29.45 2.02
N SER A 55 -2.49 28.77 2.94
CA SER A 55 -2.37 27.33 3.11
C SER A 55 -3.50 26.61 2.40
N TRP A 56 -3.20 25.48 1.76
CA TRP A 56 -4.20 24.61 1.16
C TRP A 56 -3.76 23.15 1.23
N SER A 57 -4.69 22.22 1.00
CA SER A 57 -4.42 20.78 1.07
C SER A 57 -5.13 20.05 -0.04
N THR A 58 -4.54 18.94 -0.46
CA THR A 58 -5.14 17.98 -1.41
C THR A 58 -5.76 16.79 -0.68
N LEU A 59 -5.69 16.77 0.65
CA LEU A 59 -6.40 15.81 1.49
C LEU A 59 -7.92 16.02 1.37
N VAL A 60 -8.66 14.91 1.30
CA VAL A 60 -10.13 14.92 1.35
C VAL A 60 -10.60 15.58 2.64
N ALA A 61 -11.63 16.44 2.59
CA ALA A 61 -12.17 17.04 3.80
C ALA A 61 -12.71 15.94 4.74
N ALA A 62 -12.33 15.99 6.02
CA ALA A 62 -12.58 14.90 6.96
C ALA A 62 -13.40 15.34 8.18
N THR A 63 -14.20 14.41 8.68
CA THR A 63 -14.84 14.52 10.00
C THR A 63 -13.86 14.07 11.07
N LEU A 64 -13.59 14.91 12.07
CA LEU A 64 -12.70 14.57 13.17
C LEU A 64 -13.39 13.57 14.12
N VAL A 65 -12.71 12.47 14.43
CA VAL A 65 -13.15 11.51 15.46
C VAL A 65 -12.42 11.83 16.77
N PRO A 66 -13.11 11.96 17.91
CA PRO A 66 -12.49 12.34 19.17
C PRO A 66 -11.45 11.32 19.66
N ASN A 67 -10.33 11.80 20.21
CA ASN A 67 -9.34 10.94 20.86
C ASN A 67 -9.94 10.08 22.00
N GLY A 68 -9.45 8.86 22.17
CA GLY A 68 -9.92 7.89 23.17
C GLY A 68 -11.12 7.05 22.71
N THR A 69 -11.62 7.29 21.49
CA THR A 69 -12.83 6.65 20.96
C THR A 69 -12.60 5.18 20.60
N ASP A 70 -13.59 4.36 20.93
CA ASP A 70 -13.77 3.04 20.31
C ASP A 70 -14.45 3.22 18.94
N LEU A 71 -13.71 2.93 17.88
CA LEU A 71 -14.17 3.12 16.50
C LEU A 71 -15.32 2.18 16.15
N THR A 72 -15.37 0.98 16.72
CA THR A 72 -16.47 0.05 16.51
C THR A 72 -17.77 0.65 17.05
N THR A 73 -17.75 1.20 18.26
CA THR A 73 -18.91 1.88 18.85
C THR A 73 -19.26 3.15 18.08
N TYR A 74 -18.26 3.99 17.76
CA TYR A 74 -18.47 5.26 17.08
C TYR A 74 -19.18 5.10 15.73
N PHE A 75 -18.72 4.16 14.89
CA PHE A 75 -19.33 3.92 13.57
C PHE A 75 -20.63 3.13 13.64
N ALA A 76 -20.95 2.47 14.76
CA ALA A 76 -22.28 1.93 15.00
C ALA A 76 -23.30 3.03 15.32
N GLU A 77 -22.90 4.07 16.05
CA GLU A 77 -23.73 5.24 16.40
C GLU A 77 -23.79 6.27 15.26
N HIS A 78 -22.74 6.35 14.44
CA HIS A 78 -22.59 7.26 13.32
C HIS A 78 -22.33 6.47 12.02
N PRO A 79 -23.32 5.70 11.54
CA PRO A 79 -23.14 4.86 10.37
C PRO A 79 -22.83 5.70 9.13
N VAL A 80 -21.89 5.22 8.31
CA VAL A 80 -21.60 5.84 7.02
C VAL A 80 -22.68 5.44 6.02
N THR A 81 -23.29 6.42 5.34
CA THR A 81 -24.42 6.21 4.41
C THR A 81 -24.25 6.92 3.07
N THR A 82 -23.02 7.27 2.69
CA THR A 82 -22.74 8.01 1.45
C THR A 82 -22.67 7.14 0.20
N GLY A 83 -22.64 5.82 0.37
CA GLY A 83 -22.51 4.87 -0.73
C GLY A 83 -21.11 4.88 -1.36
N LYS A 84 -20.95 4.13 -2.45
CA LYS A 84 -19.66 3.98 -3.15
C LYS A 84 -19.25 5.23 -3.94
N ASP A 85 -20.19 6.05 -4.38
CA ASP A 85 -19.91 7.10 -5.38
C ASP A 85 -19.37 8.40 -4.77
N THR A 86 -19.39 8.53 -3.43
CA THR A 86 -18.87 9.70 -2.70
C THR A 86 -17.85 9.23 -1.66
N GLU A 87 -16.58 9.62 -1.84
CA GLU A 87 -15.54 9.41 -0.83
C GLU A 87 -15.80 10.32 0.38
N VAL A 88 -15.82 9.72 1.57
CA VAL A 88 -15.85 10.45 2.84
C VAL A 88 -14.64 10.12 3.68
N ALA A 89 -14.08 11.13 4.34
CA ALA A 89 -12.92 10.96 5.21
C ALA A 89 -13.28 11.15 6.69
N PHE A 90 -12.66 10.34 7.53
CA PHE A 90 -12.65 10.46 8.98
C PHE A 90 -11.21 10.58 9.42
N GLU A 91 -10.91 11.64 10.16
CA GLU A 91 -9.57 11.94 10.64
C GLU A 91 -9.46 11.66 12.14
N LEU A 92 -8.41 10.93 12.51
CA LEU A 92 -8.01 10.66 13.87
C LEU A 92 -6.97 11.70 14.29
N GLU A 93 -7.14 12.27 15.48
CA GLU A 93 -6.20 13.23 16.06
C GLU A 93 -4.75 12.71 16.05
N ALA A 94 -3.81 13.63 15.79
CA ALA A 94 -2.38 13.34 15.76
C ALA A 94 -1.89 12.71 17.07
N GLY A 95 -1.23 11.55 16.99
CA GLY A 95 -0.79 10.80 18.17
C GLY A 95 -1.92 10.29 19.09
N GLY A 96 -3.19 10.46 18.71
CA GLY A 96 -4.34 10.01 19.49
C GLY A 96 -4.36 8.49 19.66
N THR A 97 -5.13 8.01 20.63
CA THR A 97 -5.31 6.59 20.95
C THR A 97 -6.77 6.19 20.73
N TYR A 98 -6.98 5.10 20.00
CA TYR A 98 -8.29 4.61 19.59
C TYR A 98 -8.35 3.09 19.70
N TYR A 99 -9.57 2.56 19.71
CA TYR A 99 -9.79 1.13 19.91
C TYR A 99 -10.69 0.53 18.83
N ILE A 100 -10.49 -0.75 18.54
CA ILE A 100 -11.41 -1.59 17.76
C ILE A 100 -11.77 -2.78 18.63
N SER A 101 -12.96 -2.76 19.24
CA SER A 101 -13.46 -3.82 20.13
C SER A 101 -14.30 -4.88 19.41
N GLY A 102 -14.64 -4.65 18.15
CA GLY A 102 -15.38 -5.58 17.29
C GLY A 102 -15.18 -5.25 15.82
N ASP A 103 -15.80 -6.03 14.93
CA ASP A 103 -15.67 -5.81 13.49
C ASP A 103 -16.08 -4.37 13.10
N LEU A 104 -15.14 -3.62 12.52
CA LEU A 104 -15.36 -2.26 12.03
C LEU A 104 -15.78 -2.34 10.57
N ASN A 105 -17.09 -2.29 10.32
CA ASN A 105 -17.66 -2.50 8.98
C ASN A 105 -18.12 -1.21 8.31
N PHE A 106 -17.46 -0.83 7.23
CA PHE A 106 -17.81 0.35 6.43
C PHE A 106 -18.86 0.08 5.35
N GLY A 107 -19.31 -1.16 5.19
CA GLY A 107 -20.31 -1.51 4.19
C GLY A 107 -19.85 -1.19 2.76
N VAL A 108 -20.78 -0.76 1.91
CA VAL A 108 -20.53 -0.40 0.51
C VAL A 108 -20.01 1.03 0.34
N ASN A 109 -19.68 1.73 1.43
CA ASN A 109 -19.27 3.12 1.39
C ASN A 109 -17.80 3.26 0.93
N ASN A 110 -17.50 4.36 0.23
CA ASN A 110 -16.12 4.74 -0.08
C ASN A 110 -15.54 5.57 1.09
N VAL A 111 -14.71 4.93 1.92
CA VAL A 111 -14.26 5.51 3.19
C VAL A 111 -12.76 5.68 3.24
N GLN A 112 -12.32 6.85 3.68
CA GLN A 112 -10.96 7.10 4.13
C GLN A 112 -10.93 7.24 5.65
N LEU A 113 -10.35 6.26 6.35
CA LEU A 113 -9.99 6.41 7.76
C LEU A 113 -8.51 6.76 7.82
N ARG A 114 -8.20 7.96 8.31
CA ARG A 114 -6.81 8.43 8.35
C ARG A 114 -6.43 9.02 9.70
N GLY A 115 -5.16 8.91 10.07
CA GLY A 115 -4.56 9.77 11.08
C GLY A 115 -4.13 11.11 10.51
N ASN A 116 -3.45 11.90 11.33
CA ASN A 116 -2.88 13.15 10.88
C ASN A 116 -1.53 12.93 10.17
N LYS A 117 -1.40 13.43 8.93
CA LYS A 117 -0.18 13.26 8.12
C LYS A 117 1.07 13.90 8.71
N THR A 118 0.94 15.04 9.40
CA THR A 118 2.06 15.96 9.65
C THR A 118 2.52 15.98 11.11
N ARG A 119 1.69 15.46 12.02
CA ARG A 119 1.92 15.57 13.47
C ARG A 119 2.03 14.21 14.18
N GLY A 120 2.25 13.16 13.41
CA GLY A 120 2.40 11.79 13.89
C GLY A 120 1.14 10.94 13.72
N ASN A 121 1.37 9.68 13.38
CA ASN A 121 0.32 8.69 13.16
C ASN A 121 -0.57 8.55 14.41
N ALA A 122 -1.88 8.38 14.19
CA ALA A 122 -2.79 7.96 15.24
C ALA A 122 -2.53 6.49 15.63
N ASN A 123 -2.85 6.11 16.86
CA ASN A 123 -2.63 4.78 17.40
C ASN A 123 -3.97 4.06 17.57
N VAL A 124 -4.21 3.00 16.81
CA VAL A 124 -5.42 2.19 16.86
C VAL A 124 -5.07 0.80 17.38
N LYS A 125 -5.68 0.41 18.50
CA LYS A 125 -5.46 -0.90 19.12
C LYS A 125 -6.69 -1.77 18.97
N PHE A 126 -6.52 -2.97 18.42
CA PHE A 126 -7.53 -4.01 18.53
C PHE A 126 -7.60 -4.49 19.99
N THR A 127 -8.79 -4.54 20.57
CA THR A 127 -9.01 -4.97 21.96
C THR A 127 -9.75 -6.30 22.07
N ALA A 128 -10.22 -6.83 20.94
CA ALA A 128 -10.78 -8.18 20.79
C ALA A 128 -10.45 -8.73 19.39
N PRO A 129 -10.67 -10.04 19.14
CA PRO A 129 -10.59 -10.60 17.79
C PRO A 129 -11.61 -9.93 16.85
N ALA A 130 -11.13 -9.04 15.99
CA ALA A 130 -11.94 -8.23 15.09
C ALA A 130 -11.21 -7.96 13.76
N SER A 131 -11.93 -7.40 12.79
CA SER A 131 -11.40 -7.00 11.49
C SER A 131 -11.98 -5.67 11.04
N ILE A 132 -11.23 -4.95 10.21
CA ILE A 132 -11.80 -3.91 9.36
C ILE A 132 -12.50 -4.62 8.18
N ILE A 133 -13.72 -4.19 7.84
CA ILE A 133 -14.54 -4.78 6.79
C ILE A 133 -14.92 -3.73 5.75
N THR A 134 -14.72 -4.07 4.48
CA THR A 134 -15.31 -3.36 3.34
C THR A 134 -16.23 -4.30 2.55
N CYS A 135 -17.33 -3.78 2.02
CA CYS A 135 -18.20 -4.47 1.09
C CYS A 135 -18.02 -3.97 -0.37
N GLY A 136 -16.92 -3.29 -0.67
CA GLY A 136 -16.53 -2.98 -2.06
C GLY A 136 -16.81 -1.55 -2.54
N GLY A 137 -17.01 -0.61 -1.61
CA GLY A 137 -17.16 0.82 -1.92
C GLY A 137 -15.85 1.56 -2.21
N GLY A 138 -14.69 0.97 -1.90
CA GLY A 138 -13.42 1.69 -1.78
C GLY A 138 -13.02 1.84 -0.31
N LEU A 139 -11.72 1.82 -0.03
CA LEU A 139 -11.22 1.93 1.34
C LEU A 139 -9.80 2.48 1.34
N ALA A 140 -9.57 3.59 2.05
CA ALA A 140 -8.25 4.10 2.31
C ALA A 140 -7.95 4.12 3.81
N LEU A 141 -6.87 3.45 4.22
CA LEU A 141 -6.32 3.50 5.58
C LEU A 141 -4.99 4.25 5.51
N LYS A 142 -4.90 5.43 6.12
CA LYS A 142 -3.70 6.29 5.99
C LYS A 142 -3.16 6.79 7.32
N PHE A 143 -1.84 6.87 7.49
CA PHE A 143 -1.20 7.56 8.63
C PHE A 143 -1.60 7.00 10.02
N ILE A 144 -1.72 5.68 10.14
CA ILE A 144 -2.17 5.01 11.38
C ILE A 144 -1.19 3.91 11.79
N ASN A 145 -0.93 3.85 13.10
CA ASN A 145 -0.31 2.72 13.76
C ASN A 145 -1.40 1.77 14.23
N PHE A 146 -1.41 0.53 13.75
CA PHE A 146 -2.31 -0.53 14.18
C PHE A 146 -1.57 -1.55 15.04
N ASP A 147 -2.15 -1.86 16.20
CA ASP A 147 -1.75 -2.99 17.05
C ASP A 147 -2.78 -4.11 16.92
N CYS A 148 -2.42 -5.18 16.19
CA CYS A 148 -3.29 -6.32 15.89
C CYS A 148 -3.03 -7.53 16.80
N ASP A 149 -2.25 -7.40 17.88
CA ASP A 149 -1.71 -8.55 18.62
C ASP A 149 -2.79 -9.54 19.11
N VAL A 150 -3.95 -9.00 19.51
CA VAL A 150 -5.11 -9.79 20.00
C VAL A 150 -5.86 -10.55 18.88
N VAL A 151 -5.59 -10.25 17.60
CA VAL A 151 -6.25 -10.86 16.44
C VAL A 151 -5.50 -12.13 16.02
N THR A 152 -5.68 -13.20 16.77
CA THR A 152 -4.84 -14.42 16.65
C THR A 152 -5.20 -15.36 15.49
N ASP A 153 -6.47 -15.46 15.11
CA ASP A 153 -6.93 -16.34 14.01
C ASP A 153 -7.74 -15.61 12.92
N GLY A 154 -7.77 -14.27 12.98
CA GLY A 154 -8.57 -13.41 12.12
C GLY A 154 -7.80 -12.78 10.96
N ALA A 155 -8.40 -11.73 10.41
CA ALA A 155 -7.78 -10.88 9.40
C ALA A 155 -7.72 -9.44 9.90
N PHE A 156 -6.65 -8.72 9.56
CA PHE A 156 -6.61 -7.27 9.73
C PHE A 156 -7.72 -6.59 8.89
N LEU A 157 -7.72 -6.89 7.58
CA LEU A 157 -8.75 -6.45 6.63
C LEU A 157 -9.46 -7.66 6.02
N LYS A 158 -10.80 -7.65 5.99
CA LYS A 158 -11.60 -8.66 5.28
C LYS A 158 -12.74 -8.07 4.46
N PHE A 159 -13.28 -8.88 3.56
CA PHE A 159 -14.44 -8.51 2.75
C PHE A 159 -15.75 -8.99 3.37
N GLY A 160 -16.77 -8.12 3.30
CA GLY A 160 -18.16 -8.40 3.68
C GLY A 160 -18.98 -8.99 2.54
N ASP A 161 -20.29 -9.08 2.72
CA ASP A 161 -21.20 -9.54 1.66
C ASP A 161 -21.19 -8.59 0.47
N VAL A 162 -21.32 -9.16 -0.74
CA VAL A 162 -21.36 -8.41 -2.00
C VAL A 162 -22.71 -7.67 -2.12
N PRO A 163 -22.73 -6.34 -2.11
CA PRO A 163 -23.93 -5.55 -2.37
C PRO A 163 -24.34 -5.62 -3.84
N GLU A 164 -25.65 -5.55 -4.11
CA GLU A 164 -26.20 -5.62 -5.47
C GLU A 164 -25.73 -4.46 -6.37
N GLU A 165 -25.56 -3.28 -5.79
CA GLU A 165 -25.19 -2.04 -6.49
C GLU A 165 -23.77 -2.01 -7.07
N ILE A 166 -22.92 -2.98 -6.71
CA ILE A 166 -21.55 -3.11 -7.24
C ILE A 166 -21.37 -4.36 -8.09
N LEU A 167 -22.43 -5.09 -8.42
CA LEU A 167 -22.29 -6.29 -9.25
C LEU A 167 -21.71 -5.93 -10.63
N ASP A 168 -20.74 -6.73 -11.07
CA ASP A 168 -20.22 -6.61 -12.43
C ASP A 168 -21.30 -6.97 -13.44
N THR A 169 -21.39 -6.22 -14.53
CA THR A 169 -22.35 -6.43 -15.61
C THR A 169 -22.08 -7.72 -16.39
N LYS A 170 -20.82 -8.20 -16.42
CA LYS A 170 -20.41 -9.44 -17.09
C LYS A 170 -20.36 -10.63 -16.14
N ARG A 171 -19.97 -10.43 -14.88
CA ARG A 171 -20.01 -11.41 -13.78
C ARG A 171 -21.06 -10.99 -12.76
N THR A 172 -22.32 -11.25 -13.08
CA THR A 172 -23.49 -10.76 -12.32
C THR A 172 -23.61 -11.29 -10.89
N ASP A 173 -22.74 -12.17 -10.44
CA ASP A 173 -22.64 -12.65 -9.06
C ASP A 173 -21.35 -12.22 -8.34
N HIS A 174 -20.54 -11.33 -8.95
CA HIS A 174 -19.31 -10.81 -8.40
C HIS A 174 -19.40 -9.30 -8.18
N GLY A 175 -18.98 -8.84 -7.00
CA GLY A 175 -18.75 -7.42 -6.76
C GLY A 175 -17.56 -6.94 -7.56
N LYS A 176 -17.68 -5.77 -8.19
CA LYS A 176 -16.62 -5.08 -8.89
C LYS A 176 -16.29 -3.79 -8.14
N VAL A 177 -15.19 -3.81 -7.42
CA VAL A 177 -14.69 -2.65 -6.68
C VAL A 177 -13.93 -1.77 -7.66
N THR A 178 -14.53 -0.67 -8.11
CA THR A 178 -13.89 0.28 -9.05
C THR A 178 -13.11 1.36 -8.33
N ASN A 179 -13.54 1.73 -7.12
CA ASN A 179 -12.83 2.70 -6.29
C ASN A 179 -11.56 2.07 -5.71
N PRO A 180 -10.49 2.87 -5.51
CA PRO A 180 -9.24 2.35 -4.97
C PRO A 180 -9.39 1.75 -3.57
N MET A 181 -8.62 0.70 -3.33
CA MET A 181 -8.27 0.27 -1.98
C MET A 181 -6.82 0.64 -1.70
N VAL A 182 -6.54 1.30 -0.58
CA VAL A 182 -5.21 1.83 -0.27
C VAL A 182 -4.90 1.66 1.21
N ILE A 183 -3.72 1.12 1.52
CA ILE A 183 -3.12 1.18 2.86
C ILE A 183 -1.83 1.99 2.70
N GLN A 184 -1.73 3.17 3.33
CA GLN A 184 -0.64 4.10 3.05
C GLN A 184 -0.06 4.73 4.32
N SER A 185 1.27 4.73 4.45
CA SER A 185 1.95 5.36 5.59
C SER A 185 1.48 4.80 6.94
N CYS A 186 1.18 3.51 6.98
CA CYS A 186 0.71 2.81 8.17
C CYS A 186 1.81 1.92 8.75
N ASN A 187 1.82 1.80 10.09
CA ASN A 187 2.57 0.77 10.78
C ASN A 187 1.57 -0.28 11.27
N ILE A 188 1.60 -1.50 10.76
CA ILE A 188 0.66 -2.56 11.14
C ILE A 188 1.43 -3.66 11.86
N LYS A 189 1.18 -3.79 13.17
CA LYS A 189 1.95 -4.69 14.02
C LYS A 189 1.23 -5.98 14.32
N ALA A 190 2.02 -7.04 14.51
CA ALA A 190 1.61 -8.34 15.01
C ALA A 190 0.46 -9.00 14.21
N VAL A 191 0.50 -8.92 12.87
CA VAL A 191 -0.47 -9.66 12.03
C VAL A 191 -0.23 -11.17 12.18
N ARG A 192 -1.20 -11.91 12.74
CA ARG A 192 -1.01 -13.34 13.07
C ARG A 192 -1.40 -14.31 11.95
N LYS A 193 -2.35 -13.94 11.08
CA LYS A 193 -2.82 -14.84 10.02
C LYS A 193 -2.99 -14.16 8.67
N TYR A 194 -4.02 -13.33 8.52
CA TYR A 194 -4.28 -12.61 7.27
C TYR A 194 -4.05 -11.11 7.45
N LEU A 195 -3.20 -10.52 6.61
CA LEU A 195 -3.21 -9.08 6.41
C LEU A 195 -4.48 -8.69 5.67
N VAL A 196 -4.83 -9.44 4.61
CA VAL A 196 -6.06 -9.26 3.85
C VAL A 196 -6.68 -10.60 3.54
N HIS A 197 -7.99 -10.72 3.74
CA HIS A 197 -8.73 -11.93 3.45
C HIS A 197 -10.04 -11.64 2.69
N ILE A 198 -10.20 -12.24 1.51
CA ILE A 198 -11.46 -12.14 0.75
C ILE A 198 -12.62 -12.82 1.44
N ASN A 199 -12.37 -13.62 2.50
CA ASN A 199 -13.41 -14.10 3.40
C ASN A 199 -14.49 -14.93 2.69
N GLY A 200 -14.07 -15.74 1.71
CA GLY A 200 -14.98 -16.55 0.89
C GLY A 200 -15.80 -15.76 -0.12
N LYS A 201 -15.65 -14.44 -0.20
CA LYS A 201 -16.49 -13.56 -1.03
C LYS A 201 -16.05 -13.51 -2.49
N LYS A 202 -16.94 -13.01 -3.34
CA LYS A 202 -16.84 -12.99 -4.80
C LYS A 202 -16.53 -11.56 -5.28
N TYR A 203 -15.26 -11.18 -5.30
CA TYR A 203 -14.87 -9.82 -5.69
C TYR A 203 -13.82 -9.79 -6.79
N GLY A 204 -13.98 -8.86 -7.71
CA GLY A 204 -12.90 -8.30 -8.51
C GLY A 204 -12.57 -6.92 -7.95
N ILE A 205 -11.31 -6.70 -7.58
CA ILE A 205 -10.83 -5.41 -7.11
C ILE A 205 -10.05 -4.74 -8.21
N GLN A 206 -10.42 -3.52 -8.62
CA GLN A 206 -9.74 -2.82 -9.70
C GLN A 206 -8.32 -2.41 -9.30
N ASN A 207 -8.19 -1.72 -8.17
CA ASN A 207 -6.91 -1.20 -7.67
C ASN A 207 -6.77 -1.52 -6.19
N PHE A 208 -5.66 -2.15 -5.80
CA PHE A 208 -5.29 -2.28 -4.40
C PHE A 208 -3.80 -2.00 -4.20
N ALA A 209 -3.50 -0.98 -3.40
CA ALA A 209 -2.14 -0.54 -3.13
C ALA A 209 -1.78 -0.59 -1.64
N ILE A 210 -0.55 -1.00 -1.33
CA ILE A 210 0.11 -0.87 -0.03
C ILE A 210 1.34 0.01 -0.22
N ARG A 211 1.38 1.19 0.40
CA ARG A 211 2.39 2.21 0.12
C ARG A 211 3.03 2.74 1.39
N ASN A 212 4.34 2.91 1.41
CA ASN A 212 5.03 3.54 2.53
C ASN A 212 4.70 2.90 3.90
N CYS A 213 4.52 1.58 3.97
CA CYS A 213 4.08 0.90 5.19
C CYS A 213 5.22 0.11 5.86
N VAL A 214 5.13 -0.05 7.18
CA VAL A 214 5.86 -1.10 7.92
C VAL A 214 4.85 -2.09 8.45
N ILE A 215 4.98 -3.36 8.05
CA ILE A 215 4.06 -4.41 8.44
C ILE A 215 4.85 -5.57 9.02
N ASP A 216 4.65 -5.82 10.31
CA ASP A 216 5.21 -7.00 10.98
C ASP A 216 4.14 -8.07 11.20
N CYS A 217 4.55 -9.31 11.00
CA CYS A 217 3.66 -10.44 11.10
C CYS A 217 4.32 -11.65 11.74
N TYR A 218 3.48 -12.60 12.13
CA TYR A 218 3.89 -13.93 12.56
C TYR A 218 3.26 -14.91 11.59
N GLN A 219 3.73 -14.91 10.34
CA GLN A 219 3.01 -15.55 9.25
C GLN A 219 2.81 -17.05 9.49
N ALA A 220 1.55 -17.48 9.55
CA ALA A 220 1.17 -18.88 9.70
C ALA A 220 0.36 -19.43 8.51
N ALA A 221 -0.10 -18.57 7.60
CA ALA A 221 -0.99 -18.92 6.49
C ALA A 221 -0.61 -18.16 5.20
N ASP A 222 -1.54 -18.11 4.23
CA ASP A 222 -1.46 -17.15 3.13
C ASP A 222 -1.60 -15.73 3.72
N LEU A 223 -0.70 -14.77 3.46
CA LEU A 223 -0.74 -13.44 4.11
C LEU A 223 -1.82 -12.52 3.48
N ILE A 224 -1.84 -12.45 2.15
CA ILE A 224 -2.84 -11.74 1.35
C ILE A 224 -3.61 -12.77 0.55
N ASN A 225 -4.84 -13.05 0.98
CA ASN A 225 -5.61 -14.19 0.52
C ASN A 225 -6.90 -13.76 -0.19
N PHE A 226 -6.85 -13.74 -1.52
CA PHE A 226 -8.00 -13.61 -2.41
C PHE A 226 -8.45 -14.94 -3.03
N ASN A 227 -8.18 -16.07 -2.36
CA ASN A 227 -8.51 -17.40 -2.87
C ASN A 227 -9.96 -17.81 -2.59
N SER A 228 -10.91 -17.16 -3.26
CA SER A 228 -12.30 -17.62 -3.31
C SER A 228 -12.94 -17.32 -4.66
N SER A 229 -13.74 -18.24 -5.18
CA SER A 229 -14.66 -18.04 -6.30
C SER A 229 -14.10 -17.23 -7.48
N SER A 230 -12.88 -17.49 -7.92
CA SER A 230 -12.28 -16.73 -9.02
C SER A 230 -12.17 -15.22 -8.75
N SER A 231 -11.94 -14.84 -7.49
CA SER A 231 -11.60 -13.46 -7.09
C SER A 231 -10.18 -13.10 -7.51
N ILE A 232 -9.96 -11.80 -7.75
CA ILE A 232 -8.72 -11.24 -8.30
C ILE A 232 -8.60 -9.76 -7.93
N VAL A 233 -7.37 -9.28 -7.80
CA VAL A 233 -7.06 -7.85 -7.90
C VAL A 233 -6.48 -7.60 -9.29
N LYS A 234 -7.06 -6.67 -10.04
CA LYS A 234 -6.62 -6.30 -11.39
C LYS A 234 -5.27 -5.59 -11.34
N ASP A 235 -5.16 -4.51 -10.58
CA ASP A 235 -3.92 -3.75 -10.42
C ASP A 235 -3.52 -3.77 -8.94
N PHE A 236 -2.47 -4.54 -8.64
CA PHE A 236 -1.95 -4.69 -7.28
C PHE A 236 -0.58 -4.02 -7.15
N GLU A 237 -0.40 -3.22 -6.12
CA GLU A 237 0.84 -2.48 -5.87
C GLU A 237 1.31 -2.65 -4.43
N ILE A 238 2.61 -2.89 -4.27
CA ILE A 238 3.33 -2.64 -3.01
C ILE A 238 4.52 -1.74 -3.34
N SER A 239 4.61 -0.58 -2.68
CA SER A 239 5.72 0.34 -2.90
C SER A 239 6.24 0.98 -1.62
N ASN A 240 7.55 1.25 -1.58
CA ASN A 240 8.22 1.93 -0.48
C ASN A 240 7.93 1.31 0.89
N SER A 241 7.75 -0.02 0.96
CA SER A 241 7.23 -0.69 2.14
C SER A 241 8.16 -1.78 2.66
N THR A 242 8.12 -1.98 3.98
CA THR A 242 8.77 -3.08 4.65
C THR A 242 7.71 -4.05 5.16
N ILE A 243 7.75 -5.30 4.71
CA ILE A 243 6.87 -6.36 5.18
C ILE A 243 7.74 -7.51 5.65
N TYR A 244 7.60 -7.91 6.92
CA TYR A 244 8.47 -8.92 7.50
C TYR A 244 7.75 -9.85 8.47
N SER A 245 8.29 -11.05 8.60
CA SER A 245 7.81 -12.07 9.52
C SER A 245 8.82 -12.34 10.63
N HIS A 246 8.34 -12.43 11.87
CA HIS A 246 9.13 -12.82 13.04
C HIS A 246 9.45 -14.31 13.09
N ASN A 247 8.79 -15.11 12.26
CA ASN A 247 8.99 -16.55 12.15
C ASN A 247 9.19 -16.95 10.69
N GLN A 248 10.10 -17.90 10.49
CA GLN A 248 10.35 -18.55 9.21
C GLN A 248 9.27 -19.60 8.91
N ASN A 249 8.07 -19.14 8.57
CA ASN A 249 6.90 -19.97 8.30
C ASN A 249 6.02 -19.30 7.21
N GLY A 250 4.77 -19.74 7.06
CA GLY A 250 3.80 -19.20 6.13
C GLY A 250 3.69 -20.02 4.84
N SER A 251 2.49 -20.01 4.24
CA SER A 251 2.22 -20.78 3.02
C SER A 251 2.50 -19.96 1.77
N ARG A 252 1.81 -18.82 1.61
CA ARG A 252 2.01 -17.93 0.48
C ARG A 252 1.93 -16.48 0.87
N PHE A 253 2.61 -15.63 0.11
CA PHE A 253 2.48 -14.20 0.31
C PHE A 253 1.17 -13.68 -0.27
N LEU A 254 0.92 -13.98 -1.54
CA LEU A 254 -0.28 -13.56 -2.26
C LEU A 254 -0.96 -14.76 -2.93
N ARG A 255 -2.29 -14.83 -2.83
CA ARG A 255 -3.06 -15.86 -3.53
C ARG A 255 -4.35 -15.32 -4.14
N TYR A 256 -4.61 -15.65 -5.40
CA TYR A 256 -5.87 -15.34 -6.09
C TYR A 256 -6.71 -16.59 -6.30
N GLY A 257 -8.04 -16.42 -6.36
CA GLY A 257 -9.02 -17.49 -6.54
C GLY A 257 -9.09 -18.06 -7.94
N GLY A 258 -8.19 -17.67 -8.85
CA GLY A 258 -8.18 -18.10 -10.25
C GLY A 258 -8.96 -17.19 -11.21
N GLY A 259 -9.40 -16.01 -10.74
CA GLY A 259 -10.02 -14.99 -11.59
C GLY A 259 -9.10 -14.52 -12.70
N GLN A 260 -9.69 -14.07 -13.80
CA GLN A 260 -8.97 -13.47 -14.93
C GLN A 260 -9.43 -12.02 -15.08
N THR A 261 -8.50 -11.12 -15.35
CA THR A 261 -8.81 -9.70 -15.52
C THR A 261 -9.89 -9.47 -16.56
N THR A 262 -9.82 -10.15 -17.69
CA THR A 262 -10.77 -10.08 -18.81
C THR A 262 -12.14 -10.66 -18.49
N SER A 263 -12.33 -11.31 -17.33
CA SER A 263 -13.64 -11.83 -16.92
C SER A 263 -14.59 -10.73 -16.45
N TYR A 264 -14.08 -9.56 -16.06
CA TYR A 264 -14.88 -8.41 -15.65
C TYR A 264 -15.12 -7.45 -16.82
N ASP A 265 -16.24 -6.74 -16.79
CA ASP A 265 -16.60 -5.81 -17.86
C ASP A 265 -15.57 -4.66 -17.97
N GLY A 266 -15.25 -4.21 -19.18
CA GLY A 266 -14.28 -3.12 -19.41
C GLY A 266 -12.83 -3.37 -18.98
N TRP A 267 -12.49 -4.50 -18.35
CA TRP A 267 -11.12 -4.82 -17.94
C TRP A 267 -10.42 -5.66 -19.02
N SER A 268 -9.21 -5.25 -19.39
CA SER A 268 -8.43 -5.91 -20.47
C SER A 268 -7.05 -6.41 -20.02
N ARG A 269 -6.42 -5.72 -19.06
CA ARG A 269 -5.07 -5.98 -18.56
C ARG A 269 -4.99 -5.71 -17.07
N GLY A 270 -4.15 -6.46 -16.35
CA GLY A 270 -3.85 -6.22 -14.94
C GLY A 270 -2.34 -6.14 -14.70
N SER A 271 -1.98 -5.56 -13.56
CA SER A 271 -0.59 -5.41 -13.14
C SER A 271 -0.32 -5.93 -11.73
N MET A 272 0.90 -6.40 -11.51
CA MET A 272 1.48 -6.58 -10.17
C MET A 272 2.77 -5.77 -10.08
N THR A 273 2.79 -4.79 -9.21
CA THR A 273 3.87 -3.81 -9.07
C THR A 273 4.50 -3.90 -7.69
N PHE A 274 5.81 -4.07 -7.64
CA PHE A 274 6.64 -4.11 -6.43
C PHE A 274 7.83 -3.16 -6.63
N ILE A 275 7.84 -2.01 -5.95
CA ILE A 275 8.89 -1.01 -6.13
C ILE A 275 9.46 -0.58 -4.79
N SER A 276 10.78 -0.66 -4.62
CA SER A 276 11.49 -0.14 -3.46
C SER A 276 10.94 -0.71 -2.15
N ASN A 277 10.86 -2.03 -2.04
CA ASN A 277 10.35 -2.71 -0.85
C ASN A 277 11.42 -3.58 -0.18
N THR A 278 11.27 -3.78 1.12
CA THR A 278 12.02 -4.78 1.89
C THR A 278 11.08 -5.90 2.33
N PHE A 279 11.29 -7.11 1.82
CA PHE A 279 10.58 -8.33 2.20
C PHE A 279 11.53 -9.25 2.98
N TYR A 280 11.15 -9.62 4.21
CA TYR A 280 12.02 -10.42 5.08
C TYR A 280 11.28 -11.57 5.77
N ASN A 281 11.83 -12.79 5.68
CA ASN A 281 11.26 -14.01 6.29
C ASN A 281 9.83 -14.38 5.87
N LEU A 282 9.31 -13.80 4.79
CA LEU A 282 7.93 -14.03 4.37
C LEU A 282 7.80 -15.32 3.58
N SER A 283 6.83 -16.14 3.97
CA SER A 283 6.57 -17.44 3.33
C SER A 283 7.89 -18.18 3.13
N TYR A 284 8.67 -18.28 4.20
CA TYR A 284 10.09 -18.64 4.15
C TYR A 284 10.32 -19.92 3.33
N SER A 285 9.57 -20.98 3.61
CA SER A 285 9.54 -22.22 2.80
C SER A 285 8.33 -22.32 1.86
N GLY A 286 7.57 -21.24 1.73
CA GLY A 286 6.33 -21.11 0.97
C GLY A 286 6.54 -20.50 -0.43
N GLN A 287 5.45 -20.02 -1.04
CA GLN A 287 5.46 -19.44 -2.39
C GLN A 287 5.15 -17.93 -2.34
N SER A 288 5.75 -17.09 -3.18
CA SER A 288 5.31 -15.68 -3.26
C SER A 288 3.88 -15.56 -3.79
N PHE A 289 3.51 -16.34 -4.81
CA PHE A 289 2.23 -16.21 -5.49
C PHE A 289 1.60 -17.55 -5.87
N ASN A 290 0.26 -17.57 -5.90
CA ASN A 290 -0.51 -18.61 -6.57
C ASN A 290 -1.84 -18.07 -7.11
N GLY A 291 -2.08 -18.26 -8.41
CA GLY A 291 -3.34 -17.91 -9.06
C GLY A 291 -3.33 -18.36 -10.52
N ASN A 292 -4.19 -19.31 -10.88
CA ASN A 292 -4.17 -19.92 -12.22
C ASN A 292 -4.69 -18.98 -13.33
N GLY A 293 -5.49 -17.97 -12.99
CA GLY A 293 -6.06 -17.03 -13.96
C GLY A 293 -5.13 -15.87 -14.34
N TRP A 294 -3.98 -15.71 -13.67
CA TRP A 294 -3.08 -14.57 -13.87
C TRP A 294 -2.13 -14.72 -15.06
N SER A 295 -1.87 -15.94 -15.54
CA SER A 295 -0.81 -16.24 -16.52
C SER A 295 -1.17 -15.92 -17.99
N GLN A 296 -1.98 -14.89 -18.25
CA GLN A 296 -2.43 -14.52 -19.60
C GLN A 296 -1.52 -13.51 -20.30
N THR A 297 -1.60 -13.45 -21.63
CA THR A 297 -0.69 -12.70 -22.54
C THR A 297 -0.73 -11.17 -22.44
N HIS A 298 -1.47 -10.60 -21.50
CA HIS A 298 -1.77 -9.17 -21.45
C HIS A 298 -1.57 -8.54 -20.07
N ASN A 299 -1.14 -9.32 -19.07
CA ASN A 299 -0.81 -8.79 -17.76
C ASN A 299 0.66 -8.36 -17.72
N GLU A 300 0.99 -7.54 -16.73
CA GLU A 300 2.36 -7.09 -16.50
C GLU A 300 2.80 -7.29 -15.05
N VAL A 301 4.10 -7.44 -14.87
CA VAL A 301 4.79 -7.50 -13.59
C VAL A 301 5.91 -6.49 -13.61
N ILE A 302 5.93 -5.61 -12.62
CA ILE A 302 6.98 -4.62 -12.43
C ILE A 302 7.60 -4.91 -11.08
N SER A 303 8.89 -5.26 -11.05
CA SER A 303 9.63 -5.48 -9.81
C SER A 303 10.94 -4.71 -9.89
N LYS A 304 11.05 -3.62 -9.15
CA LYS A 304 12.23 -2.74 -9.18
C LYS A 304 12.73 -2.39 -7.79
N ASN A 305 14.05 -2.35 -7.63
CA ASN A 305 14.70 -1.85 -6.42
C ASN A 305 14.21 -2.58 -5.15
N ASN A 306 13.84 -3.87 -5.21
CA ASN A 306 13.36 -4.59 -4.03
C ASN A 306 14.48 -5.38 -3.35
N LEU A 307 14.35 -5.60 -2.04
CA LEU A 307 15.10 -6.58 -1.28
C LEU A 307 14.18 -7.77 -0.96
N PHE A 308 14.48 -8.93 -1.53
CA PHE A 308 13.79 -10.19 -1.25
C PHE A 308 14.70 -11.10 -0.42
N ILE A 309 14.57 -11.02 0.90
CA ILE A 309 15.53 -11.60 1.84
C ILE A 309 14.86 -12.73 2.63
N ASP A 310 15.45 -13.92 2.53
CA ASP A 310 14.97 -15.15 3.20
C ASP A 310 13.47 -15.36 3.03
N SER A 311 12.94 -15.08 1.84
CA SER A 311 11.51 -15.10 1.56
C SER A 311 11.19 -16.02 0.38
N PHE A 312 9.95 -16.51 0.37
CA PHE A 312 9.32 -17.19 -0.76
C PHE A 312 10.04 -18.45 -1.26
N SER A 313 10.78 -19.12 -0.37
CA SER A 313 11.65 -20.25 -0.70
C SER A 313 12.68 -19.91 -1.79
N GLY A 314 13.08 -18.64 -1.92
CA GLY A 314 13.94 -18.16 -3.02
C GLY A 314 13.29 -18.27 -4.40
N ASN A 315 11.97 -18.08 -4.47
CA ASN A 315 11.17 -18.28 -5.69
C ASN A 315 10.07 -17.21 -5.88
N PHE A 316 10.36 -15.94 -5.63
CA PHE A 316 9.51 -14.80 -5.95
C PHE A 316 9.06 -14.79 -7.42
N ASN A 317 9.97 -14.64 -8.38
CA ASN A 317 9.62 -14.48 -9.80
C ASN A 317 9.00 -15.75 -10.38
N ARG A 318 9.60 -16.90 -10.06
CA ARG A 318 9.12 -18.23 -10.50
C ARG A 318 7.63 -18.43 -10.22
N ARG A 319 7.14 -17.93 -9.09
CA ARG A 319 5.78 -18.22 -8.60
C ARG A 319 4.73 -17.23 -9.07
N ILE A 320 5.12 -16.04 -9.53
CA ILE A 320 4.22 -15.08 -10.19
C ILE A 320 3.63 -15.64 -11.52
N ARG A 321 4.09 -16.83 -11.94
CA ARG A 321 3.56 -17.64 -13.06
C ARG A 321 3.53 -16.87 -14.38
N MET A 322 4.60 -16.14 -14.64
CA MET A 322 4.90 -15.59 -15.94
C MET A 322 5.23 -16.77 -16.88
N GLN A 323 4.21 -17.44 -17.43
CA GLN A 323 4.44 -18.61 -18.30
C GLN A 323 5.11 -18.17 -19.61
N GLY A 324 6.45 -18.19 -19.62
CA GLY A 324 7.26 -17.73 -20.75
C GLY A 324 7.13 -16.21 -20.95
N THR A 325 7.18 -15.75 -22.20
CA THR A 325 7.10 -14.32 -22.58
C THR A 325 5.67 -13.76 -22.64
N LYS A 326 4.68 -14.50 -22.13
CA LYS A 326 3.26 -14.10 -22.23
C LYS A 326 2.94 -12.90 -21.34
N VAL A 327 3.51 -12.86 -20.14
CA VAL A 327 3.32 -11.74 -19.21
C VAL A 327 4.51 -10.80 -19.40
N ALA A 328 4.25 -9.50 -19.57
CA ALA A 328 5.33 -8.51 -19.66
C ALA A 328 6.01 -8.39 -18.29
N ALA A 329 7.34 -8.51 -18.25
CA ALA A 329 8.14 -8.34 -17.03
C ALA A 329 9.05 -7.13 -17.19
N THR A 330 9.05 -6.26 -16.18
CA THR A 330 10.08 -5.24 -16.03
C THR A 330 10.79 -5.45 -14.70
N PHE A 331 12.07 -5.79 -14.79
CA PHE A 331 12.93 -6.00 -13.64
C PHE A 331 14.10 -5.03 -13.63
N GLU A 332 14.50 -4.57 -12.44
CA GLU A 332 15.63 -3.66 -12.28
C GLU A 332 16.11 -3.65 -10.82
N ASN A 333 17.42 -3.75 -10.58
CA ASN A 333 18.03 -3.48 -9.27
C ASN A 333 17.41 -4.28 -8.10
N ASN A 334 16.95 -5.50 -8.34
CA ASN A 334 16.42 -6.36 -7.28
C ASN A 334 17.56 -7.17 -6.63
N CYS A 335 17.56 -7.22 -5.30
CA CYS A 335 18.37 -8.16 -4.54
C CYS A 335 17.54 -9.40 -4.21
N TYR A 336 18.05 -10.58 -4.55
CA TYR A 336 17.49 -11.86 -4.11
C TYR A 336 18.52 -12.57 -3.24
N TRP A 337 18.17 -12.81 -1.97
CA TRP A 337 19.03 -13.49 -1.02
C TRP A 337 18.20 -14.50 -0.25
N TYR A 338 18.58 -15.78 -0.30
CA TYR A 338 17.90 -16.83 0.43
C TYR A 338 18.89 -17.90 0.86
N ASN A 339 18.95 -18.18 2.17
CA ASN A 339 19.84 -19.19 2.74
C ASN A 339 21.31 -19.03 2.34
N GLY A 340 21.79 -17.78 2.39
CA GLY A 340 23.20 -17.47 2.19
C GLY A 340 23.65 -17.42 0.72
N ALA A 341 22.72 -17.41 -0.24
CA ALA A 341 23.07 -17.33 -1.65
C ALA A 341 21.98 -16.64 -2.49
N LEU A 342 22.37 -16.19 -3.70
CA LEU A 342 21.47 -15.80 -4.77
C LEU A 342 20.76 -17.05 -5.35
N PRO A 343 19.43 -17.16 -5.28
CA PRO A 343 18.72 -18.27 -5.90
C PRO A 343 18.73 -18.12 -7.43
N LEU A 344 19.37 -19.06 -8.12
CA LEU A 344 19.51 -18.99 -9.59
C LEU A 344 18.17 -19.08 -10.34
N ASP A 345 17.12 -19.62 -9.73
CA ASP A 345 15.76 -19.63 -10.28
C ASP A 345 15.12 -18.25 -10.35
N GLU A 346 15.63 -17.28 -9.59
CA GLU A 346 15.21 -15.88 -9.68
C GLU A 346 15.81 -15.17 -10.89
N THR A 347 16.93 -15.67 -11.42
CA THR A 347 17.71 -15.01 -12.48
C THR A 347 17.92 -15.94 -13.66
N SER A 348 18.99 -16.73 -13.67
CA SER A 348 19.54 -17.39 -14.86
C SER A 348 18.89 -18.73 -15.21
N ASN A 349 18.47 -19.54 -14.24
CA ASN A 349 18.00 -20.92 -14.47
C ASN A 349 16.66 -21.01 -15.23
N ARG A 350 15.90 -19.92 -15.29
CA ARG A 350 14.58 -19.91 -15.93
C ARG A 350 14.45 -18.81 -16.96
N ALA A 351 13.66 -19.04 -18.01
CA ALA A 351 13.41 -18.05 -19.05
C ALA A 351 12.59 -16.84 -18.55
N ASP A 352 11.78 -17.06 -17.51
CA ASP A 352 10.88 -16.09 -16.88
C ASP A 352 11.46 -15.47 -15.58
N GLY A 353 12.74 -15.71 -15.28
CA GLY A 353 13.44 -15.04 -14.18
C GLY A 353 13.81 -13.58 -14.52
N ASP A 354 14.32 -12.87 -13.54
CA ASP A 354 14.91 -11.54 -13.66
C ASP A 354 16.15 -11.60 -14.58
N LYS A 355 15.95 -11.12 -15.81
CA LYS A 355 17.01 -11.01 -16.83
C LYS A 355 17.59 -9.60 -16.91
N SER A 356 17.30 -8.74 -15.94
CA SER A 356 18.01 -7.48 -15.84
C SER A 356 19.48 -7.77 -15.55
N ASN A 357 20.38 -7.05 -16.22
CA ASN A 357 21.82 -7.12 -15.89
C ASN A 357 22.14 -6.44 -14.55
N SER A 358 21.12 -6.04 -13.78
CA SER A 358 21.21 -5.35 -12.50
C SER A 358 20.63 -6.13 -11.33
N ALA A 359 20.18 -7.37 -11.53
CA ALA A 359 19.87 -8.28 -10.43
C ALA A 359 21.15 -8.72 -9.70
N TYR A 360 21.10 -8.80 -8.37
CA TYR A 360 22.23 -9.19 -7.55
C TYR A 360 21.78 -10.00 -6.32
N GLY A 361 22.73 -10.57 -5.58
CA GLY A 361 22.44 -11.30 -4.35
C GLY A 361 23.56 -11.14 -3.35
N VAL A 362 23.28 -10.38 -2.31
CA VAL A 362 24.15 -10.13 -1.16
C VAL A 362 23.30 -10.21 0.10
N ASP A 363 23.91 -10.64 1.21
CA ASP A 363 23.29 -10.42 2.53
C ASP A 363 23.29 -8.91 2.81
N PRO A 364 22.14 -8.26 3.01
CA PRO A 364 22.11 -6.83 3.31
C PRO A 364 22.82 -6.48 4.62
N GLY A 365 23.01 -7.46 5.52
CA GLY A 365 23.60 -7.24 6.84
C GLY A 365 22.81 -6.23 7.65
N PHE A 366 21.50 -6.47 7.78
CA PHE A 366 20.58 -5.57 8.49
C PHE A 366 21.01 -5.35 9.94
N ALA A 367 20.87 -4.11 10.43
CA ALA A 367 21.30 -3.73 11.77
C ALA A 367 20.59 -4.54 12.88
N ASP A 368 19.26 -4.68 12.81
CA ASP A 368 18.48 -5.48 13.78
C ASP A 368 17.12 -5.90 13.19
N ALA A 369 17.16 -6.78 12.18
CA ALA A 369 15.95 -7.25 11.49
C ALA A 369 14.93 -7.93 12.43
N ALA A 370 15.38 -8.53 13.54
CA ALA A 370 14.52 -9.18 14.51
C ALA A 370 13.62 -8.17 15.26
N ASN A 371 14.10 -6.94 15.45
CA ASN A 371 13.33 -5.86 16.09
C ASN A 371 12.79 -4.83 15.08
N GLY A 372 12.88 -5.12 13.78
CA GLY A 372 12.30 -4.29 12.72
C GLY A 372 13.21 -3.17 12.21
N ASP A 373 14.51 -3.20 12.51
CA ASP A 373 15.50 -2.31 11.91
C ASP A 373 16.17 -2.99 10.71
N PHE A 374 15.79 -2.53 9.52
CA PHE A 374 16.26 -3.04 8.24
C PHE A 374 17.30 -2.12 7.59
N THR A 375 17.99 -1.29 8.38
CA THR A 375 19.14 -0.50 7.90
C THR A 375 20.22 -1.45 7.40
N PRO A 376 20.54 -1.47 6.09
CA PRO A 376 21.52 -2.38 5.54
C PRO A 376 22.94 -1.86 5.79
N SER A 377 23.92 -2.76 5.78
CA SER A 377 25.35 -2.43 5.82
C SER A 377 26.08 -2.75 4.52
N ALA A 378 25.48 -3.56 3.64
CA ALA A 378 26.05 -3.93 2.34
C ALA A 378 26.08 -2.75 1.35
N PRO A 379 27.26 -2.34 0.82
CA PRO A 379 27.40 -1.22 -0.12
C PRO A 379 26.59 -1.37 -1.41
N GLU A 380 26.41 -2.59 -1.91
CA GLU A 380 25.66 -2.89 -3.12
C GLU A 380 24.19 -2.48 -2.98
N VAL A 381 23.60 -2.63 -1.79
CA VAL A 381 22.22 -2.23 -1.51
C VAL A 381 22.03 -0.73 -1.75
N PHE A 382 22.97 0.09 -1.25
CA PHE A 382 22.97 1.54 -1.46
C PHE A 382 23.25 1.91 -2.91
N ALA A 383 24.21 1.25 -3.56
CA ALA A 383 24.56 1.53 -4.96
C ALA A 383 23.38 1.32 -5.92
N HIS A 384 22.53 0.33 -5.63
CA HIS A 384 21.33 0.04 -6.40
C HIS A 384 20.07 0.76 -5.88
N GLY A 385 20.14 1.44 -4.72
CA GLY A 385 18.99 2.04 -4.07
C GLY A 385 17.86 1.02 -3.82
N SER A 386 18.22 -0.21 -3.48
CA SER A 386 17.26 -1.30 -3.31
C SER A 386 16.75 -1.37 -1.88
N GLY A 387 15.46 -1.63 -1.72
CA GLY A 387 14.79 -1.72 -0.43
C GLY A 387 13.84 -0.56 -0.19
N ASP A 388 13.17 -0.63 0.94
CA ASP A 388 12.37 0.47 1.44
C ASP A 388 13.26 1.71 1.71
N PRO A 389 13.01 2.86 1.06
CA PRO A 389 13.86 4.05 1.17
C PRO A 389 14.03 4.58 2.59
N ARG A 390 13.13 4.22 3.52
CA ARG A 390 13.26 4.58 4.94
C ARG A 390 14.59 4.13 5.54
N TRP A 391 15.14 3.02 5.06
CA TRP A 391 16.33 2.40 5.64
C TRP A 391 17.63 2.76 4.92
N LEU A 392 17.56 3.58 3.87
CA LEU A 392 18.70 3.87 2.98
C LEU A 392 19.37 5.23 3.25
N ASN A 393 18.90 5.97 4.26
CA ASN A 393 19.33 7.34 4.56
C ASN A 393 20.14 7.46 5.85
#